data_AF-A0A396ALP5-F1
#
_entry.id   AF-A0A396ALP5-F1
#
_cell.length_a   1.000
_cell.length_b   1.000
_cell.length_c   1.000
_cell.angle_alpha   90.00
_cell.angle_beta   90.00
_cell.angle_gamma   90.00
#
_symmetry.space_group_name_H-M   'P 1'
#
loop_
_entity.id
_entity.type
_entity.pdbx_description
1 polymer ?
#
loop_
_entity_poly.entity_id
_entity_poly.type
_entity_poly.pdbx_seq_one_letter_code
_entity_poly.pdbx_strand_id
1 'polypeptide(L)'
;MEGLKFIETMSVADFKTKMGVGRIDVKQNPNTGKCFFVYGCETGAVSERFLKGDITKPVISQVCSPETGDMFYMLHQQGDGGAPTLATL
;
A
#
# COMPACT_ATOMS: atom_id res chain seq x y z
N MET A 1 -5.36 -5.90 -8.74
CA MET A 1 -4.12 -6.32 -8.03
C MET A 1 -3.36 -7.37 -8.83
N GLU A 2 -4.04 -8.18 -9.65
CA GLU A 2 -3.35 -9.07 -10.58
C GLU A 2 -2.46 -8.27 -11.52
N GLY A 3 -1.21 -8.70 -11.67
CA GLY A 3 -0.21 -8.08 -12.53
C GLY A 3 0.71 -7.04 -11.87
N LEU A 4 0.40 -6.51 -10.68
CA LEU A 4 1.34 -5.57 -10.03
C LEU A 4 2.61 -6.28 -9.56
N LYS A 5 3.77 -5.74 -9.93
CA LYS A 5 5.06 -6.24 -9.44
C LYS A 5 5.41 -5.57 -8.12
N PHE A 6 5.41 -6.34 -7.04
CA PHE A 6 5.85 -5.88 -5.72
C PHE A 6 7.38 -5.84 -5.68
N ILE A 7 7.96 -4.67 -5.43
CA ILE A 7 9.41 -4.44 -5.42
C ILE A 7 9.94 -4.53 -4.00
N GLU A 8 9.36 -3.74 -3.10
CA GLU A 8 9.76 -3.63 -1.69
C GLU A 8 8.49 -3.62 -0.84
N THR A 9 8.49 -4.32 0.29
CA THR A 9 7.38 -4.29 1.26
C THR A 9 7.94 -3.93 2.62
N MET A 10 7.31 -2.97 3.30
CA MET A 10 7.74 -2.50 4.61
C MET A 10 6.54 -2.27 5.53
N SER A 11 6.80 -2.26 6.84
CA SER A 11 5.76 -1.90 7.79
C SER A 11 5.37 -0.42 7.61
N VAL A 12 4.17 -0.06 8.08
CA VAL A 12 3.76 1.36 8.09
C VAL A 12 4.72 2.23 8.91
N ALA A 13 5.33 1.68 9.97
CA ALA A 13 6.29 2.39 10.80
C ALA A 13 7.61 2.65 10.06
N ASP A 14 8.13 1.63 9.36
CA ASP A 14 9.35 1.76 8.55
C ASP A 14 9.14 2.73 7.39
N PHE A 15 7.97 2.68 6.75
CA PHE A 15 7.61 3.64 5.71
C PHE A 15 7.60 5.09 6.24
N LYS A 16 7.00 5.32 7.42
CA LYS A 16 7.00 6.64 8.05
C LYS A 16 8.41 7.15 8.31
N THR A 17 9.28 6.29 8.83
CA THR A 17 10.69 6.61 9.08
C THR A 17 11.43 6.89 7.77
N LYS A 18 11.26 6.04 6.74
CA LYS A 18 11.88 6.20 5.41
C LYS A 18 11.49 7.49 4.73
N MET A 19 10.22 7.89 4.85
CA MET A 19 9.69 9.11 4.25
C MET A 19 9.87 10.36 5.15
N GLY A 20 10.33 10.20 6.39
CA GLY A 20 10.44 11.30 7.35
C GLY A 20 9.09 11.93 7.72
N VAL A 21 8.01 11.14 7.75
CA VAL A 21 6.65 11.64 8.03
C VAL A 21 6.14 11.15 9.40
N GLY A 22 5.49 12.04 10.15
CA GLY A 22 4.91 11.68 11.46
C GLY A 22 3.59 10.90 11.36
N ARG A 23 2.84 11.06 10.26
CA ARG A 23 1.54 10.43 10.07
C ARG A 23 1.27 10.08 8.61
N ILE A 24 0.32 9.17 8.44
CA ILE A 24 -0.27 8.80 7.16
C ILE A 24 -1.78 8.86 7.35
N ASP A 25 -2.47 9.56 6.46
CA ASP A 25 -3.92 9.69 6.48
C ASP A 25 -4.50 8.93 5.29
N VAL A 26 -5.44 8.01 5.51
CA VAL A 26 -6.20 7.37 4.43
C VAL A 26 -7.45 8.19 4.17
N LYS A 27 -7.67 8.55 2.91
CA LYS A 27 -8.78 9.39 2.46
C LYS A 27 -9.54 8.67 1.36
N GLN A 28 -10.85 8.87 1.33
CA GLN A 28 -11.72 8.39 0.26
C GLN A 28 -12.16 9.58 -0.59
N ASN A 29 -12.03 9.45 -1.91
CA ASN A 29 -12.59 10.44 -2.83
C ASN A 29 -14.12 10.26 -2.88
N PRO A 30 -14.93 11.27 -2.48
CA PRO A 30 -16.38 11.12 -2.42
C PRO A 30 -17.03 10.97 -3.80
N ASN A 31 -16.36 11.41 -4.88
CA ASN A 31 -16.91 11.35 -6.23
C ASN A 31 -16.67 9.98 -6.89
N THR A 32 -15.56 9.31 -6.57
CA THR A 32 -15.18 8.04 -7.21
C THR A 32 -15.24 6.84 -6.26
N GLY A 33 -15.36 7.07 -4.96
CA GLY A 33 -15.31 6.03 -3.92
C GLY A 33 -13.93 5.44 -3.68
N LYS A 34 -12.90 5.81 -4.47
CA LYS A 34 -11.55 5.25 -4.38
C LYS A 34 -10.79 5.80 -3.17
N CYS A 35 -10.06 4.93 -2.49
CA CYS A 35 -9.18 5.32 -1.40
C CYS A 35 -7.75 5.60 -1.87
N PHE A 36 -7.12 6.56 -1.22
CA PHE A 36 -5.71 6.88 -1.35
C PHE A 36 -5.16 7.26 0.03
N PHE A 37 -3.87 7.08 0.24
CA PHE A 37 -3.22 7.54 1.47
C PHE A 37 -2.32 8.73 1.19
N VAL A 38 -2.18 9.62 2.16
CA VAL A 38 -1.37 10.84 2.07
C VAL A 38 -0.22 10.73 3.06
N TYR A 39 1.00 11.03 2.60
CA TYR A 39 2.21 11.05 3.41
C TYR A 39 3.06 12.27 3.03
N GLY A 40 3.21 13.23 3.95
CA GLY A 40 3.85 14.51 3.63
C GLY A 40 3.06 15.27 2.55
N CYS A 41 3.70 15.58 1.42
CA CYS A 41 3.07 16.21 0.25
C CYS A 41 2.66 15.21 -0.86
N GLU A 42 2.91 13.90 -0.65
CA GLU A 42 2.73 12.85 -1.64
C GLU A 42 1.49 11.98 -1.34
N THR A 43 1.05 11.22 -2.35
CA THR A 43 -0.06 10.28 -2.22
C THR A 43 0.28 8.89 -2.74
N GLY A 44 -0.29 7.86 -2.14
CA GLY A 44 -0.19 6.48 -2.60
C GLY A 44 -1.56 5.80 -2.71
N ALA A 45 -1.58 4.66 -3.40
CA ALA A 45 -2.77 3.87 -3.62
C ALA A 45 -3.15 3.07 -2.37
N VAL A 46 -4.44 2.78 -2.21
CA VAL A 46 -4.95 1.93 -1.13
C VAL A 46 -5.68 0.74 -1.73
N SER A 47 -5.38 -0.46 -1.24
CA SER A 47 -6.09 -1.69 -1.58
C SER A 47 -7.59 -1.55 -1.31
N GLU A 48 -8.43 -2.03 -2.22
CA GLU A 48 -9.88 -2.06 -2.03
C GLU A 48 -10.30 -2.86 -0.79
N ARG A 49 -9.45 -3.78 -0.31
CA ARG A 49 -9.69 -4.50 0.96
C ARG A 49 -9.74 -3.57 2.16
N PHE A 50 -9.08 -2.41 2.09
CA PHE A 50 -9.16 -1.39 3.14
C PHE A 50 -10.60 -0.93 3.35
N LEU A 51 -11.36 -0.73 2.27
CA LEU A 51 -12.77 -0.31 2.33
C LEU A 51 -13.71 -1.40 2.85
N LYS A 52 -13.33 -2.66 2.71
CA LYS A 52 -14.11 -3.81 3.21
C LYS A 52 -13.91 -4.05 4.71
N GLY A 53 -12.97 -3.34 5.34
CA GLY A 53 -12.62 -3.55 6.75
C GLY A 53 -11.71 -4.76 6.98
N ASP A 54 -11.24 -5.41 5.92
CA ASP A 54 -10.47 -6.66 5.97
C ASP A 54 -8.95 -6.42 6.09
N ILE A 55 -8.53 -5.34 6.76
CA ILE A 55 -7.12 -5.04 7.01
C ILE A 55 -6.81 -5.15 8.50
N THR A 56 -6.05 -6.18 8.85
CA THR A 56 -5.60 -6.47 10.21
C THR A 56 -4.11 -6.19 10.40
N LYS A 57 -3.31 -6.32 9.34
CA LYS A 57 -1.86 -6.09 9.32
C LYS A 57 -1.50 -5.24 8.10
N PRO A 58 -1.68 -3.91 8.17
CA PRO A 58 -1.38 -3.03 7.06
C PRO A 58 0.13 -2.95 6.81
N VAL A 59 0.52 -3.08 5.55
CA VAL A 59 1.88 -2.88 5.05
C VAL A 59 1.84 -1.93 3.86
N ILE A 60 2.98 -1.30 3.57
CA ILE A 60 3.14 -0.47 2.38
C ILE A 60 4.17 -1.13 1.48
N SER A 61 3.79 -1.35 0.22
CA SER A 61 4.71 -1.85 -0.78
C SER A 61 4.94 -0.83 -1.88
N GLN A 62 6.19 -0.72 -2.34
CA GLN A 62 6.46 -0.13 -3.63
C GLN A 62 6.08 -1.15 -4.70
N VAL A 63 5.19 -0.75 -5.60
CA VAL A 63 4.71 -1.58 -6.69
C VAL A 63 4.99 -0.92 -8.02
N CYS A 64 5.21 -1.74 -9.04
CA CYS A 64 5.31 -1.32 -10.43
C CYS A 64 4.13 -1.88 -11.21
N SER A 65 3.43 -1.01 -11.94
CA SER A 65 2.44 -1.41 -12.93
C SER A 65 3.18 -1.81 -14.21
N PRO A 66 3.20 -3.09 -14.61
CA PRO A 66 3.92 -3.51 -15.81
C PRO A 66 3.30 -2.97 -17.10
N GLU A 67 2.01 -2.60 -17.07
CA GLU A 67 1.31 -2.04 -18.24
C GLU A 67 1.74 -0.61 -18.57
N THR A 68 2.05 0.19 -17.55
CA THR A 68 2.38 1.62 -17.69
C THR A 68 3.85 1.92 -17.38
N GLY A 69 4.52 1.05 -16.64
CA GLY A 69 5.82 1.31 -16.02
C GLY A 69 5.74 2.11 -14.73
N ASP A 70 4.54 2.55 -14.31
CA ASP A 70 4.38 3.45 -13.17
C ASP A 70 4.79 2.79 -11.86
N MET A 71 5.62 3.50 -11.08
CA MET A 71 6.01 3.10 -9.74
C MET A 71 5.26 3.94 -8.71
N PHE A 72 4.58 3.28 -7.79
CA PHE A 72 3.83 3.94 -6.73
C PHE A 72 3.85 3.11 -5.45
N TYR A 73 3.50 3.75 -4.34
CA TYR A 73 3.31 3.05 -3.07
C TYR A 73 1.86 2.63 -2.91
N MET A 74 1.67 1.42 -2.42
CA MET A 74 0.37 0.83 -2.16
C MET A 74 0.26 0.39 -0.71
N LEU A 75 -0.76 0.86 -0.01
CA LEU A 75 -1.16 0.38 1.32
C LEU A 75 -2.10 -0.81 1.16
N HIS A 76 -1.74 -1.96 1.72
CA HIS A 76 -2.50 -3.21 1.58
C HIS A 76 -2.32 -4.14 2.77
N GLN A 77 -3.05 -5.26 2.79
CA GLN A 77 -2.92 -6.28 3.83
C GLN A 77 -1.66 -7.11 3.59
N GLN A 78 -0.89 -7.37 4.65
CA GLN A 78 0.24 -8.29 4.57
C GLN A 78 -0.21 -9.64 3.97
N GLY A 79 0.43 -10.05 2.87
CA GLY A 79 0.10 -11.27 2.14
C GLY A 79 -0.75 -11.08 0.87
N ASP A 80 -1.28 -9.89 0.60
CA ASP A 80 -2.06 -9.62 -0.64
C ASP A 80 -1.20 -9.69 -1.92
N GLY A 81 0.13 -9.68 -1.81
CA GLY A 81 1.06 -9.76 -2.94
C GLY A 81 1.22 -11.14 -3.58
N GLY A 82 0.44 -12.15 -3.15
CA GLY A 82 0.45 -13.49 -3.73
C GLY A 82 1.72 -14.32 -3.46
N ALA A 83 2.66 -13.79 -2.68
CA ALA A 83 3.87 -14.51 -2.29
C ALA A 83 3.55 -15.56 -1.20
N PRO A 84 3.91 -16.84 -1.39
CA PRO A 84 3.69 -17.86 -0.37
C PRO A 84 4.62 -17.62 0.83
N THR A 85 4.08 -17.75 2.05
CA THR A 85 4.89 -17.79 3.27
C THR A 85 5.67 -19.10 3.32
N LEU A 86 6.99 -19.03 3.22
CA LEU A 86 7.86 -20.21 3.32
C LEU A 86 8.27 -20.55 4.77
N ALA A 87 8.34 -19.54 5.64
CA ALA A 87 8.65 -19.69 7.06
C ALA A 87 8.13 -18.49 7.89
N THR A 88 7.90 -18.72 9.18
CA THR A 88 7.74 -17.66 10.19
C THR A 88 8.89 -17.81 11.17
N LEU A 89 9.67 -16.75 11.37
CA LEU A 89 10.83 -16.71 12.26
C LEU A 89 10.52 -15.91 13.53
#